data_AF-A0A5K0YD54-F1
#
_entry.id   AF-A0A5K0YD54-F1
#
_cell.length_a   1.000
_cell.length_b   1.000
_cell.length_c   1.000
_cell.angle_alpha   90.00
_cell.angle_beta   90.00
_cell.angle_gamma   90.00
#
_symmetry.space_group_name_H-M   'P 1'
#
loop_
_entity.id
_entity.type
_entity.pdbx_description
1 polymer ?
#
loop_
_entity_poly.entity_id
_entity_poly.type
_entity_poly.pdbx_seq_one_letter_code
_entity_poly.pdbx_strand_id
1 'polypeptide(L)'
;LVPLMLHTNLPAYFWGDAILNACYLTNRLSSSSIDNQIPIKLVHPRRSLFPVAPKVFGCTCFVHILGPTRDKLGAQAIKCIFIGYSRNHKGYKCFDPLTQKEYISADVTFFESQPYYSLTPISTKMPRTLDPLPIPAIPLESFPVESPSSVVSKFRDPPLVYTRRQDPSHNPLPTISQE
;
A
#
# COMPACT_ATOMS: atom_id res chain seq x y z
N LEU A 1 -6.32 4.85 0.33
CA LEU A 1 -5.09 4.57 1.12
C LEU A 1 -5.25 5.00 2.57
N VAL A 2 -5.45 6.30 2.83
CA VAL A 2 -5.67 6.85 4.19
C VAL A 2 -6.89 6.25 4.96
N PRO A 3 -8.04 5.88 4.34
CA PRO A 3 -9.20 5.39 5.10
C PRO A 3 -9.05 4.00 5.74
N LEU A 4 -8.14 3.15 5.24
CA LEU A 4 -7.97 1.76 5.70
C LEU A 4 -7.25 1.67 7.07
N MET A 5 -6.37 2.63 7.37
CA MET A 5 -5.56 2.61 8.60
C MET A 5 -6.22 3.32 9.78
N LEU A 6 -7.06 4.33 9.51
CA LEU A 6 -7.75 5.08 10.58
C LEU A 6 -8.72 4.21 11.38
N HIS A 7 -9.31 3.19 10.76
CA HIS A 7 -10.28 2.31 11.40
C HIS A 7 -9.66 1.17 12.22
N THR A 8 -8.36 0.86 12.01
CA THR A 8 -7.76 -0.39 12.51
C THR A 8 -6.75 -0.19 13.63
N ASN A 9 -6.39 1.04 13.96
CA ASN A 9 -5.44 1.39 15.05
C ASN A 9 -4.10 0.63 14.95
N LEU A 10 -3.62 0.40 13.72
CA LEU A 10 -2.30 -0.22 13.52
C LEU A 10 -1.18 0.81 13.77
N PRO A 11 -0.05 0.38 14.39
CA PRO A 11 1.16 1.19 14.48
C PRO A 11 1.70 1.65 13.13
N ALA A 12 2.44 2.76 13.14
CA ALA A 12 3.00 3.36 11.94
C ALA A 12 3.96 2.44 11.16
N TYR A 13 4.64 1.49 11.79
CA TYR A 13 5.57 0.63 11.05
C TYR A 13 4.88 -0.24 9.98
N PHE A 14 3.55 -0.38 10.00
CA PHE A 14 2.77 -1.07 8.96
C PHE A 14 2.39 -0.20 7.74
N TRP A 15 2.81 1.08 7.68
CA TRP A 15 2.49 1.96 6.53
C TRP A 15 2.94 1.37 5.20
N GLY A 16 4.13 0.77 5.15
CA GLY A 16 4.65 0.12 3.93
C GLY A 16 3.74 -1.02 3.46
N ASP A 17 3.31 -1.87 4.39
CA ASP A 17 2.40 -2.98 4.10
C ASP A 17 1.01 -2.50 3.65
N ALA A 18 0.50 -1.43 4.25
CA ALA A 18 -0.78 -0.84 3.84
C ALA A 18 -0.74 -0.32 2.39
N ILE A 19 0.37 0.36 2.03
CA ILE A 19 0.60 0.84 0.66
C ILE A 19 0.68 -0.33 -0.31
N LEU A 20 1.48 -1.35 0.02
CA LEU A 20 1.62 -2.55 -0.81
C LEU A 20 0.29 -3.28 -0.98
N ASN A 21 -0.52 -3.37 0.08
CA ASN A 21 -1.83 -4.00 0.04
C ASN A 21 -2.80 -3.24 -0.88
N ALA A 22 -2.83 -1.91 -0.80
CA ALA A 22 -3.66 -1.11 -1.69
C ALA A 22 -3.18 -1.22 -3.15
N CYS A 23 -1.88 -1.13 -3.40
CA CYS A 23 -1.31 -1.34 -4.73
C CYS A 23 -1.65 -2.72 -5.27
N TYR A 24 -1.58 -3.76 -4.43
CA TYR A 24 -1.96 -5.12 -4.80
C TYR A 24 -3.42 -5.19 -5.28
N LEU A 25 -4.33 -4.59 -4.53
CA LEU A 25 -5.76 -4.57 -4.88
C LEU A 25 -6.01 -3.74 -6.13
N THR A 26 -5.52 -2.51 -6.21
CA THR A 26 -5.69 -1.64 -7.39
C THR A 26 -5.18 -2.30 -8.66
N ASN A 27 -4.04 -3.00 -8.59
CA ASN A 27 -3.46 -3.68 -9.74
C ASN A 27 -4.22 -4.94 -10.17
N ARG A 28 -5.11 -5.46 -9.32
CA ARG A 28 -5.83 -6.73 -9.52
C ARG A 28 -7.34 -6.58 -9.65
N LEU A 29 -7.90 -5.42 -9.35
CA LEU A 29 -9.29 -5.10 -9.60
C LEU A 29 -9.46 -4.67 -11.05
N SER A 30 -10.54 -5.15 -11.68
CA SER A 30 -10.95 -4.66 -13.00
C SER A 30 -11.39 -3.20 -12.90
N SER A 31 -11.05 -2.41 -13.91
CA SER A 31 -11.50 -1.02 -14.00
C SER A 31 -12.19 -0.75 -15.32
N SER A 32 -13.31 -0.02 -15.27
CA SER A 32 -14.08 0.36 -16.45
C SER A 32 -13.28 1.25 -17.41
N SER A 33 -12.32 2.04 -16.88
CA SER A 33 -11.43 2.88 -17.68
C SER A 33 -10.48 2.08 -18.59
N ILE A 34 -10.33 0.78 -18.37
CA ILE A 34 -9.51 -0.14 -19.17
C ILE A 34 -10.33 -1.32 -19.70
N ASP A 35 -11.61 -1.06 -20.04
CA ASP A 35 -12.51 -2.07 -20.61
C ASP A 35 -12.67 -3.31 -19.71
N ASN A 36 -12.80 -3.06 -18.39
CA ASN A 36 -12.89 -4.09 -17.34
C ASN A 36 -11.72 -5.09 -17.32
N GLN A 37 -10.59 -4.77 -17.95
CA GLN A 37 -9.39 -5.57 -17.84
C GLN A 37 -8.71 -5.38 -16.48
N ILE A 38 -7.83 -6.32 -16.13
CA ILE A 38 -7.06 -6.27 -14.88
C ILE A 38 -5.70 -5.61 -15.18
N PRO A 39 -5.32 -4.51 -14.51
CA PRO A 39 -4.10 -3.76 -14.83
C PRO A 39 -2.82 -4.61 -14.85
N ILE A 40 -2.63 -5.50 -13.86
CA ILE A 40 -1.42 -6.33 -13.79
C ILE A 40 -1.29 -7.28 -14.97
N LYS A 41 -2.42 -7.71 -15.58
CA LYS A 41 -2.40 -8.58 -16.77
C LYS A 41 -1.97 -7.81 -18.01
N LEU A 42 -2.27 -6.52 -18.11
CA LEU A 42 -1.84 -5.67 -19.24
C LEU A 42 -0.33 -5.45 -19.21
N VAL A 43 0.22 -5.15 -18.03
CA VAL A 43 1.66 -4.85 -17.88
C VAL A 43 2.50 -6.13 -17.85
N HIS A 44 1.99 -7.22 -17.27
CA HIS A 44 2.69 -8.50 -17.16
C HIS A 44 1.82 -9.67 -17.65
N PRO A 45 1.61 -9.82 -18.97
CA PRO A 45 0.68 -10.81 -19.53
C PRO A 45 1.03 -12.26 -19.18
N ARG A 46 2.32 -12.56 -19.01
CA ARG A 46 2.83 -13.93 -18.72
C ARG A 46 2.90 -14.25 -17.23
N ARG A 47 2.60 -13.30 -16.34
CA ARG A 47 2.74 -13.53 -14.90
C ARG A 47 1.54 -14.32 -14.38
N SER A 48 1.80 -15.48 -13.77
CA SER A 48 0.76 -16.23 -13.06
C SER A 48 0.30 -15.43 -11.84
N LEU A 49 -1.01 -15.23 -11.74
CA LEU A 49 -1.64 -14.58 -10.61
C LEU A 49 -2.31 -15.66 -9.78
N PHE A 50 -1.91 -15.79 -8.51
CA PHE A 50 -2.69 -16.57 -7.57
C PHE A 50 -3.93 -15.77 -7.19
N PRO A 51 -5.14 -16.28 -7.48
CA PRO A 51 -6.37 -15.65 -7.01
C PRO A 51 -6.51 -15.94 -5.51
N VAL A 52 -6.64 -14.86 -4.74
CA VAL A 52 -7.00 -14.87 -3.32
C VAL A 52 -8.07 -13.82 -3.13
N ALA A 53 -9.08 -14.11 -2.32
CA ALA A 53 -10.17 -13.17 -2.08
C ALA A 53 -9.63 -11.94 -1.34
N PRO A 54 -10.07 -10.72 -1.72
CA PRO A 54 -9.74 -9.51 -0.98
C PRO A 54 -10.18 -9.60 0.49
N LYS A 55 -9.38 -9.00 1.38
CA LYS A 55 -9.63 -8.94 2.83
C LYS A 55 -9.33 -7.54 3.38
N VAL A 56 -10.04 -7.17 4.46
CA VAL A 56 -9.82 -5.91 5.19
C VAL A 56 -8.44 -5.89 5.84
N PHE A 57 -7.56 -4.99 5.38
CA PHE A 57 -6.24 -4.77 5.98
C PHE A 57 -6.35 -4.46 7.48
N GLY A 58 -5.46 -5.02 8.30
CA GLY A 58 -5.41 -4.77 9.74
C GLY A 58 -6.47 -5.51 10.57
N CYS A 59 -7.35 -6.30 9.94
CA CYS A 59 -8.29 -7.12 10.68
C CYS A 59 -7.60 -8.25 11.46
N THR A 60 -8.28 -8.73 12.49
CA THR A 60 -7.88 -9.94 13.20
C THR A 60 -8.05 -11.16 12.29
N CYS A 61 -7.03 -12.01 12.25
CA CYS A 61 -7.09 -13.28 11.53
C CYS A 61 -6.48 -14.42 12.35
N PHE A 62 -6.81 -15.66 11.99
CA PHE A 62 -6.29 -16.86 12.62
C PHE A 62 -5.64 -17.75 11.56
N VAL A 63 -4.33 -17.89 11.64
CA VAL A 63 -3.55 -18.74 10.74
C VAL A 63 -3.57 -20.17 11.26
N HIS A 64 -4.09 -21.11 10.47
CA HIS A 64 -4.18 -22.51 10.88
C HIS A 64 -2.82 -23.21 10.75
N ILE A 65 -2.44 -23.97 11.79
CA ILE A 65 -1.20 -24.75 11.77
C ILE A 65 -1.53 -26.18 11.32
N LEU A 66 -0.97 -26.59 10.18
CA LEU A 66 -1.05 -27.98 9.70
C LEU A 66 0.27 -28.69 10.06
N GLY A 67 0.30 -29.35 11.22
CA GLY A 67 1.41 -30.22 11.64
C GLY A 67 1.01 -31.70 11.65
N PRO A 68 1.92 -32.65 11.33
CA PRO A 68 1.61 -34.09 11.29
C PRO A 68 1.43 -34.73 12.67
N THR A 69 2.00 -34.15 13.73
CA THR A 69 1.86 -34.62 15.12
C THR A 69 0.85 -33.76 15.87
N ARG A 70 -0.43 -33.93 15.51
CA ARG A 70 -1.54 -33.29 16.21
C ARG A 70 -1.78 -34.00 17.52
N ASP A 71 -1.36 -33.38 18.62
CA ASP A 71 -1.93 -33.71 19.91
C ASP A 71 -3.33 -33.10 19.99
N LYS A 72 -4.34 -33.88 20.41
CA LYS A 72 -5.77 -33.54 20.27
C LYS A 72 -6.18 -32.28 21.06
N LEU A 73 -5.27 -31.77 21.90
CA LEU A 73 -5.42 -30.64 22.82
C LEU A 73 -4.55 -29.42 22.46
N GLY A 74 -3.75 -29.46 21.39
CA GLY A 74 -2.87 -28.34 21.00
C GLY A 74 -3.61 -27.16 20.36
N ALA A 75 -3.05 -25.95 20.51
CA ALA A 75 -3.55 -24.74 19.83
C ALA A 75 -3.55 -24.94 18.31
N GLN A 76 -4.73 -24.82 17.68
CA GLN A 76 -4.94 -25.17 16.26
C GLN A 76 -4.71 -24.00 15.31
N ALA A 77 -4.64 -22.78 15.84
CA ALA A 77 -4.46 -21.57 15.05
C ALA A 77 -3.73 -20.47 15.84
N ILE A 78 -3.00 -19.63 15.12
CA ILE A 78 -2.27 -18.48 15.65
C ILE A 78 -3.07 -17.23 15.34
N LYS A 79 -3.42 -16.45 16.38
CA LYS A 79 -4.07 -15.15 16.21
C LYS A 79 -3.05 -14.13 15.68
N CYS A 80 -3.37 -13.50 14.56
CA CYS A 80 -2.50 -12.58 13.84
C CYS A 80 -3.27 -11.34 13.37
N ILE A 81 -2.51 -10.38 12.84
CA ILE A 81 -2.98 -9.21 12.09
C ILE A 81 -2.83 -9.52 10.60
N PHE A 82 -3.88 -9.30 9.81
CA PHE A 82 -3.74 -9.36 8.36
C PHE A 82 -2.99 -8.14 7.83
N ILE A 83 -1.83 -8.34 7.20
CA ILE A 83 -0.96 -7.25 6.72
C ILE A 83 -0.74 -7.28 5.20
N GLY A 84 -1.46 -8.11 4.45
CA GLY A 84 -1.48 -8.06 2.98
C GLY A 84 -1.26 -9.40 2.33
N TYR A 85 -0.78 -9.43 1.09
CA TYR A 85 -0.73 -10.63 0.27
C TYR A 85 0.70 -11.06 -0.06
N SER A 86 0.93 -12.37 -0.19
CA SER A 86 2.22 -12.86 -0.66
C SER A 86 2.43 -12.54 -2.14
N ARG A 87 3.64 -12.09 -2.49
CA ARG A 87 4.04 -11.77 -3.88
C ARG A 87 4.33 -13.03 -4.71
N ASN A 88 4.84 -14.07 -4.06
CA ASN A 88 5.44 -15.23 -4.70
C ASN A 88 4.60 -16.50 -4.53
N HIS A 89 3.75 -16.56 -3.51
CA HIS A 89 2.96 -17.74 -3.18
C HIS A 89 1.47 -17.38 -3.10
N LYS A 90 0.61 -18.38 -3.28
CA LYS A 90 -0.80 -18.25 -2.95
C LYS A 90 -0.94 -18.16 -1.42
N GLY A 91 -1.33 -17.00 -0.91
CA GLY A 91 -1.59 -16.85 0.51
C GLY A 91 -1.62 -15.40 0.99
N TYR A 92 -2.07 -15.28 2.23
CA TYR A 92 -2.16 -14.05 2.99
C TYR A 92 -0.94 -13.90 3.89
N LYS A 93 -0.38 -12.70 3.95
CA LYS A 93 0.66 -12.29 4.88
C LYS A 93 -0.01 -11.85 6.19
N CYS A 94 0.31 -12.55 7.25
CA CYS A 94 -0.25 -12.33 8.59
C CYS A 94 0.90 -12.12 9.57
N PHE A 95 0.75 -11.17 10.49
CA PHE A 95 1.77 -10.85 11.48
C PHE A 95 1.29 -11.18 12.88
N ASP A 96 2.06 -11.95 13.62
CA ASP A 96 1.84 -12.17 15.05
C ASP A 96 2.65 -11.12 15.84
N PRO A 97 2.00 -10.13 16.47
CA PRO A 97 2.71 -9.11 17.23
C PRO A 97 3.27 -9.61 18.57
N LEU A 98 2.87 -10.80 19.06
CA LEU A 98 3.42 -11.38 20.28
C LEU A 98 4.80 -11.99 20.03
N THR A 99 4.93 -12.75 18.94
CA THR A 99 6.20 -13.38 18.55
C THR A 99 7.01 -12.57 17.54
N GLN A 100 6.44 -11.45 17.06
CA GLN A 100 6.98 -10.61 15.98
C GLN A 100 7.26 -11.41 14.70
N LYS A 101 6.48 -12.46 14.45
CA LYS A 101 6.68 -13.37 13.33
C LYS A 101 5.67 -13.14 12.22
N GLU A 102 6.15 -13.15 10.98
CA GLU A 102 5.30 -13.19 9.80
C GLU A 102 4.98 -14.64 9.39
N TYR A 103 3.74 -14.83 8.96
CA TYR A 103 3.22 -16.09 8.43
C TYR A 103 2.61 -15.85 7.06
N ILE A 104 2.87 -16.77 6.12
CA ILE A 104 2.19 -16.81 4.83
C ILE A 104 1.36 -18.09 4.80
N SER A 105 0.04 -17.95 4.72
CA SER A 105 -0.88 -19.10 4.63
C SER A 105 -2.05 -18.81 3.71
N ALA A 106 -2.50 -19.83 2.99
CA ALA A 106 -3.77 -19.79 2.26
C ALA A 106 -4.96 -20.20 3.14
N ASP A 107 -4.71 -20.93 4.23
CA ASP A 107 -5.72 -21.36 5.20
C ASP A 107 -5.69 -20.41 6.40
N VAL A 108 -6.59 -19.43 6.37
CA VAL A 108 -6.69 -18.35 7.35
C VAL A 108 -8.17 -18.00 7.54
N THR A 109 -8.60 -17.92 8.80
CA THR A 109 -9.93 -17.43 9.17
C THR A 109 -9.87 -15.93 9.48
N PHE A 110 -10.73 -15.11 8.87
CA PHE A 110 -10.71 -13.66 9.00
C PHE A 110 -11.91 -13.12 9.78
N PHE A 111 -11.65 -12.19 10.69
CA PHE A 111 -12.65 -11.44 11.44
C PHE A 111 -12.57 -9.97 11.02
N GLU A 112 -13.11 -9.67 9.84
CA GLU A 112 -12.95 -8.38 9.14
C GLU A 112 -13.59 -7.19 9.87
N SER A 113 -14.54 -7.44 10.76
CA SER A 113 -15.18 -6.43 11.63
C SER A 113 -14.43 -6.17 12.94
N GLN A 114 -13.38 -6.92 13.24
CA GLN A 114 -12.65 -6.85 14.50
C GLN A 114 -11.20 -6.39 14.27
N PRO A 115 -10.83 -5.16 14.68
CA PRO A 115 -9.43 -4.76 14.67
C PRO A 115 -8.65 -5.58 15.70
N TYR A 116 -7.38 -5.84 15.42
CA TYR A 116 -6.54 -6.58 16.36
C TYR A 116 -6.28 -5.77 17.65
N TYR A 117 -6.00 -4.47 17.48
CA TYR A 117 -5.86 -3.54 18.59
C TYR A 117 -7.23 -2.94 18.90
N SER A 118 -7.81 -3.34 20.03
CA SER A 118 -9.02 -2.72 20.56
C SER A 118 -8.74 -1.30 21.03
N LEU A 119 -9.62 -0.36 20.68
CA LEU A 119 -9.70 0.93 21.36
C LEU A 119 -10.13 0.66 22.80
N THR A 120 -9.20 0.64 23.75
CA THR A 120 -9.58 0.83 25.15
C THR A 120 -10.10 2.26 25.27
N PRO A 121 -11.28 2.51 25.87
CA PRO A 121 -11.60 3.86 26.29
C PRO A 121 -10.50 4.27 27.28
N ILE A 122 -9.70 5.26 26.91
CA ILE A 122 -8.71 5.87 27.78
C ILE A 122 -9.48 6.43 28.98
N SER A 123 -9.57 5.65 30.06
CA SER A 123 -9.95 6.17 31.37
C SER A 123 -8.89 7.18 31.72
N THR A 124 -9.25 8.45 31.57
CA THR A 124 -8.37 9.60 31.67
C THR A 124 -7.95 9.78 33.12
N LYS A 125 -6.97 8.98 33.58
CA LYS A 125 -6.12 9.32 34.71
C LYS A 125 -4.71 9.60 34.20
N MET A 126 -4.60 10.64 33.38
CA MET A 126 -3.32 11.30 33.15
C MET A 126 -3.11 12.28 34.31
N PRO A 127 -2.04 12.16 35.13
CA PRO A 127 -1.56 13.30 35.89
C PRO A 127 -1.05 14.33 34.87
N ARG A 128 -1.73 15.47 34.76
CA ARG A 128 -1.25 16.61 33.99
C ARG A 128 -0.10 17.26 34.76
N THR A 129 1.14 16.94 34.40
CA THR A 129 2.30 17.83 34.57
C THR A 129 3.49 17.18 33.87
N LEU A 130 3.68 17.51 32.60
CA LEU A 130 5.02 17.56 32.02
C LEU A 130 5.08 18.89 31.30
N ASP A 131 5.73 19.86 31.93
CA ASP A 131 6.05 21.14 31.32
C ASP A 131 6.88 20.89 30.04
N PRO A 132 6.61 21.61 28.94
CA PRO A 132 7.43 21.49 27.74
C PRO A 132 8.83 22.03 28.03
N LEU A 133 9.86 21.23 27.75
CA LEU A 133 11.26 21.66 27.84
C LEU A 133 11.51 22.83 26.86
N PRO A 134 12.21 23.89 27.29
CA PRO A 134 12.46 25.05 26.44
C PRO A 134 13.46 24.67 25.35
N ILE A 135 13.04 24.79 24.08
CA ILE A 135 13.94 24.66 22.93
C ILE A 135 14.86 25.88 22.93
N PRO A 136 16.20 25.74 22.96
CA PRO A 136 17.09 26.87 22.82
C PRO A 136 17.00 27.43 21.39
N ALA A 137 16.82 28.73 21.26
CA ALA A 137 16.84 29.42 19.97
C ALA A 137 18.25 29.34 19.39
N ILE A 138 18.39 28.74 18.21
CA ILE A 138 19.63 28.71 17.45
C ILE A 138 19.79 30.08 16.80
N PRO A 139 20.87 30.84 17.04
CA PRO A 139 21.13 32.09 16.34
C PRO A 139 21.36 31.82 14.85
N LEU A 140 20.70 32.61 13.99
CA LEU A 140 20.93 32.59 12.55
C LEU A 140 22.26 33.30 12.25
N GLU A 141 23.38 32.63 12.51
CA GLU A 141 24.70 33.15 12.13
C GLU A 141 24.93 32.95 10.63
N SER A 142 25.22 34.08 9.98
CA SER A 142 25.40 34.29 8.55
C SER A 142 26.55 33.47 7.99
N PHE A 143 26.25 32.55 7.08
CA PHE A 143 27.27 31.99 6.19
C PHE A 143 27.77 33.08 5.22
N PRO A 144 29.08 33.16 4.92
CA PRO A 144 29.60 34.13 3.96
C PRO A 144 29.01 33.89 2.58
N VAL A 145 28.52 34.96 1.95
CA VAL A 145 28.10 34.95 0.54
C VAL A 145 29.35 34.92 -0.33
N GLU A 146 29.81 33.72 -0.69
CA GLU A 146 30.72 33.57 -1.83
C GLU A 146 29.91 33.74 -3.12
N SER A 147 30.28 34.75 -3.89
CA SER A 147 29.71 35.08 -5.19
C SER A 147 30.18 34.04 -6.22
N PRO A 148 29.28 33.28 -6.88
CA PRO A 148 29.72 32.45 -7.99
C PRO A 148 29.95 33.34 -9.21
N SER A 149 31.24 33.61 -9.49
CA SER A 149 31.70 34.02 -10.81
C SER A 149 31.21 33.02 -11.86
N SER A 150 30.40 33.54 -12.78
CA SER A 150 30.01 33.02 -14.10
C SER A 150 30.61 31.66 -14.52
N VAL A 151 29.80 30.61 -14.45
CA VAL A 151 29.87 29.49 -15.40
C VAL A 151 28.44 29.18 -15.86
N VAL A 152 28.08 29.71 -17.02
CA VAL A 152 26.84 29.39 -17.72
C VAL A 152 26.94 27.94 -18.19
N SER A 153 26.21 27.02 -17.56
CA SER A 153 25.81 25.76 -18.20
C SER A 153 24.29 25.75 -18.33
N LYS A 154 23.85 25.72 -19.59
CA LYS A 154 22.44 25.81 -19.99
C LYS A 154 21.75 24.49 -19.65
N PHE A 155 21.01 24.43 -18.56
CA PHE A 155 19.99 23.41 -18.41
C PHE A 155 18.88 23.70 -19.42
N ARG A 156 18.74 22.84 -20.44
CA ARG A 156 17.61 22.89 -21.36
C ARG A 156 16.40 22.28 -20.64
N ASP A 157 15.32 23.04 -20.56
CA ASP A 157 14.02 22.49 -20.18
C ASP A 157 13.63 21.35 -21.14
N PRO A 158 13.13 20.20 -20.64
CA PRO A 158 12.48 19.23 -21.51
C PRO A 158 11.19 19.85 -22.07
N PRO A 159 10.89 19.71 -23.37
CA PRO A 159 9.70 20.31 -23.94
C PRO A 159 8.45 19.60 -23.40
N LEU A 160 7.57 20.34 -22.72
CA LEU A 160 6.21 19.89 -22.44
C LEU A 160 5.42 19.88 -23.75
N VAL A 161 5.50 18.77 -24.48
CA VAL A 161 4.55 18.47 -25.57
C VAL A 161 3.55 17.47 -25.04
N TYR A 162 2.43 17.96 -24.52
CA TYR A 162 1.24 17.15 -24.35
C TYR A 162 0.55 17.05 -25.72
N THR A 163 0.77 15.97 -26.46
CA THR A 163 -0.06 15.64 -27.63
C THR A 163 -1.35 14.99 -27.15
N ARG A 164 -2.45 15.75 -27.26
CA ARG A 164 -3.82 15.24 -27.17
C ARG A 164 -4.01 14.17 -28.26
N ARG A 165 -4.34 12.93 -27.89
CA ARG A 165 -4.69 11.89 -28.88
C ARG A 165 -5.90 12.37 -29.68
N GLN A 166 -5.74 12.53 -30.99
CA GLN A 166 -6.86 12.68 -31.92
C GLN A 166 -7.50 11.30 -32.16
N ASP A 167 -8.81 11.29 -32.11
CA ASP A 167 -9.71 10.16 -32.36
C ASP A 167 -9.58 9.69 -33.82
N PRO A 168 -9.34 8.39 -34.11
CA PRO A 168 -9.28 7.88 -35.46
C PRO A 168 -10.70 7.62 -35.99
N SER A 169 -11.45 8.69 -36.26
CA SER A 169 -12.76 8.58 -36.91
C SER A 169 -13.08 9.80 -37.78
N HIS A 170 -12.17 10.18 -38.69
CA HIS A 170 -12.57 10.90 -39.91
C HIS A 170 -11.47 10.90 -40.97
N ASN A 171 -11.63 10.06 -42.00
CA ASN A 171 -10.98 10.27 -43.30
C ASN A 171 -12.02 10.88 -44.25
N PRO A 172 -11.79 12.04 -44.89
CA PRO A 172 -12.49 12.41 -46.10
C PRO A 172 -11.78 11.83 -47.34
N LEU A 173 -12.59 11.41 -48.32
CA LEU A 173 -12.18 10.90 -49.64
C LEU A 173 -11.44 11.96 -50.48
N PRO A 174 -10.52 11.57 -51.39
CA PRO A 174 -9.95 12.49 -52.36
C PRO A 174 -10.90 12.72 -53.54
N THR A 175 -11.13 14.00 -53.84
CA THR A 175 -11.93 14.51 -54.97
C THR A 175 -11.17 14.37 -56.30
N ILE A 176 -11.90 13.96 -57.34
CA ILE A 176 -11.53 13.90 -58.76
C ILE A 176 -11.55 15.31 -59.38
N SER A 177 -10.54 15.61 -60.22
CA SER A 177 -10.61 16.52 -61.38
C SER A 177 -9.55 16.00 -62.39
N GLN A 178 -9.89 15.47 -63.57
CA GLN A 178 -10.13 16.17 -64.85
C GLN A 178 -9.21 17.40 -65.00
N GLU A 179 -8.20 17.37 -65.87
CA GLU A 179 -8.27 17.34 -67.34
C GLU A 179 -7.02 16.69 -67.96
#